data_AF-A0A937V0Q4-F1
#
_entry.id   AF-A0A937V0Q4-F1
#
_cell.length_a   1.000
_cell.length_b   1.000
_cell.length_c   1.000
_cell.angle_alpha   90.00
_cell.angle_beta   90.00
_cell.angle_gamma   90.00
#
_symmetry.space_group_name_H-M   'P 1'
#
loop_
_entity.id
_entity.type
_entity.pdbx_description
1 polymer ?
#
loop_
_entity_poly.entity_id
_entity_poly.type
_entity_poly.pdbx_seq_one_letter_code
_entity_poly.pdbx_strand_id
1 'polypeptide(L)'
;MMQAVSDREFILQRVVRILAESADASNDSNLVLQLALTELVKQVMRELAQDTEADYLQGNLLSQALQTTTQLIQERVETADLPFDLSPYFERIYRSQRWVAKEMTELGLRLRQAQQGEVLRSPTVVLDAPVSFRVTELGTRGTPKGLIAYPLTACHLNLDEIRQEYRVRGLGYPWEVEVEEITFVVEADGSIITFLEGFPDSVIEQARSALNQLAQDLYEPIEGG
;
A
#
# COMPACT_ATOMS: atom_id res chain seq x y z
N MET A 1 18.79 -10.33 -6.95
CA MET A 1 18.10 -9.03 -6.98
C MET A 1 16.67 -9.26 -7.45
N MET A 2 15.68 -8.88 -6.65
CA MET A 2 14.25 -9.01 -6.99
C MET A 2 13.67 -7.60 -6.95
N GLN A 3 13.17 -7.12 -8.09
CA GLN A 3 12.58 -5.80 -8.24
C GLN A 3 11.09 -5.89 -7.88
N ALA A 4 10.66 -5.17 -6.85
CA ALA A 4 9.24 -5.09 -6.48
C ALA A 4 8.58 -4.00 -7.34
N VAL A 5 7.82 -4.41 -8.35
CA VAL A 5 6.93 -3.52 -9.09
C VAL A 5 5.61 -3.45 -8.33
N SER A 6 5.03 -2.26 -8.16
CA SER A 6 3.73 -2.14 -7.51
C SER A 6 2.65 -2.91 -8.29
N ASP A 7 1.74 -3.57 -7.57
CA ASP A 7 0.68 -4.39 -8.20
C ASP A 7 -0.11 -3.60 -9.25
N ARG A 8 -0.35 -2.30 -9.01
CA ARG A 8 -1.02 -1.40 -9.97
C ARG A 8 -0.28 -1.30 -11.29
N GLU A 9 1.03 -1.06 -11.24
CA GLU A 9 1.86 -0.87 -12.44
C GLU A 9 1.94 -2.17 -13.24
N PHE A 10 2.08 -3.32 -12.55
CA PHE A 10 2.05 -4.63 -13.21
C PHE A 10 0.72 -4.90 -13.92
N ILE A 11 -0.43 -4.62 -13.26
CA ILE A 11 -1.76 -4.82 -13.86
C ILE A 11 -1.98 -3.85 -15.02
N LEU A 12 -1.57 -2.58 -14.90
CA LEU A 12 -1.69 -1.58 -15.96
C LEU A 12 -0.92 -2.00 -17.22
N GLN A 13 0.34 -2.43 -17.07
CA GLN A 13 1.13 -2.95 -18.20
C GLN A 13 0.46 -4.14 -18.88
N ARG A 14 -0.14 -5.04 -18.09
CA ARG A 14 -0.89 -6.19 -18.61
C ARG A 14 -2.13 -5.76 -19.39
N VAL A 15 -2.90 -4.77 -18.89
CA VAL A 15 -4.08 -4.23 -19.58
C VAL A 15 -3.67 -3.62 -20.93
N VAL A 16 -2.64 -2.76 -20.94
CA VAL A 16 -2.15 -2.11 -22.17
C VAL A 16 -1.67 -3.14 -23.18
N ARG A 17 -0.94 -4.18 -22.74
CA ARG A 17 -0.51 -5.27 -23.62
C ARG A 17 -1.68 -6.02 -24.24
N ILE A 18 -2.69 -6.39 -23.44
CA ILE A 18 -3.89 -7.08 -23.95
C ILE A 18 -4.60 -6.21 -24.98
N LEU A 19 -4.73 -4.91 -24.73
CA LEU A 19 -5.34 -3.96 -25.67
C LEU A 19 -4.58 -3.92 -27.00
N ALA A 20 -3.24 -3.83 -26.95
CA ALA A 20 -2.39 -3.84 -28.14
C ALA A 20 -2.49 -5.15 -28.94
N GLU A 21 -2.56 -6.30 -28.27
CA GLU A 21 -2.70 -7.62 -28.90
C GLU A 21 -4.12 -7.85 -29.49
N SER A 22 -5.13 -7.16 -28.95
CA SER A 22 -6.54 -7.34 -29.34
C SER A 22 -7.04 -6.39 -30.43
N ALA A 23 -6.18 -5.51 -30.97
CA ALA A 23 -6.52 -4.56 -32.03
C ALA A 23 -7.07 -5.22 -33.31
N ASP A 24 -6.77 -6.51 -33.54
CA ASP A 24 -7.21 -7.28 -34.70
C ASP A 24 -8.39 -8.24 -34.43
N ALA A 25 -8.87 -8.36 -33.19
CA ALA A 25 -9.93 -9.32 -32.82
C ALA A 25 -11.28 -8.60 -32.62
N SER A 26 -12.32 -9.09 -33.32
CA SER A 26 -13.69 -8.57 -33.23
C SER A 26 -14.17 -8.43 -31.78
N ASN A 27 -14.94 -7.36 -31.53
CA ASN A 27 -15.56 -6.83 -30.29
C ASN A 27 -16.27 -7.80 -29.30
N ASP A 28 -16.01 -9.11 -29.33
CA ASP A 28 -16.48 -10.03 -28.31
C ASP A 28 -15.73 -9.78 -27.00
N SER A 29 -16.49 -9.60 -25.92
CA SER A 29 -15.94 -9.17 -24.64
C SER A 29 -14.83 -10.09 -24.16
N ASN A 30 -13.60 -9.58 -24.16
CA ASN A 30 -12.43 -10.32 -23.73
C ASN A 30 -12.49 -10.47 -22.20
N LEU A 31 -12.82 -11.67 -21.73
CA LEU A 31 -12.94 -11.97 -20.30
C LEU A 31 -11.63 -11.66 -19.55
N VAL A 32 -10.47 -11.88 -20.18
CA VAL A 32 -9.16 -11.58 -19.58
C VAL A 32 -8.99 -10.08 -19.39
N LEU A 33 -9.39 -9.27 -20.37
CA LEU A 33 -9.38 -7.81 -20.27
C LEU A 33 -10.36 -7.33 -19.18
N GLN A 34 -11.58 -7.90 -19.14
CA GLN A 34 -12.59 -7.57 -18.12
C GLN A 34 -12.05 -7.82 -16.71
N LEU A 35 -11.40 -8.97 -16.48
CA LEU A 35 -10.82 -9.30 -15.18
C LEU A 35 -9.66 -8.36 -14.82
N ALA A 36 -8.75 -8.12 -15.76
CA ALA A 36 -7.60 -7.24 -15.53
C ALA A 36 -8.03 -5.80 -15.22
N LEU A 37 -9.00 -5.25 -15.97
CA LEU A 37 -9.58 -3.92 -15.71
C LEU A 37 -10.29 -3.87 -14.36
N THR A 38 -10.99 -4.94 -13.96
CA THR A 38 -11.68 -5.00 -12.66
C THR A 38 -10.66 -4.92 -11.53
N GLU A 39 -9.56 -5.66 -11.61
CA GLU A 39 -8.51 -5.63 -10.59
C GLU A 39 -7.77 -4.30 -10.55
N LEU A 40 -7.52 -3.68 -11.72
CA LEU A 40 -6.93 -2.35 -11.80
C LEU A 40 -7.81 -1.30 -11.10
N VAL A 41 -9.12 -1.29 -11.39
CA VAL A 41 -10.07 -0.38 -10.76
C VAL A 41 -10.13 -0.59 -9.25
N LYS A 42 -10.13 -1.85 -8.77
CA LYS A 42 -10.08 -2.14 -7.32
C LYS A 42 -8.80 -1.61 -6.68
N GLN A 43 -7.66 -1.72 -7.36
CA GLN A 43 -6.39 -1.20 -6.84
C GLN A 43 -6.43 0.31 -6.71
N VAL A 44 -6.89 1.00 -7.74
CA VAL A 44 -7.10 2.46 -7.71
C VAL A 44 -8.09 2.86 -6.62
N MET A 45 -9.20 2.13 -6.45
CA MET A 45 -10.15 2.38 -5.36
C MET A 45 -9.48 2.26 -3.98
N ARG A 46 -8.60 1.28 -3.78
CA ARG A 46 -7.88 1.11 -2.50
C ARG A 46 -6.94 2.28 -2.23
N GLU A 47 -6.18 2.71 -3.23
CA GLU A 47 -5.27 3.84 -3.12
C GLU A 47 -6.03 5.14 -2.80
N LEU A 48 -7.11 5.43 -3.54
CA LEU A 48 -7.96 6.60 -3.28
C LEU A 48 -8.59 6.55 -1.88
N ALA A 49 -9.05 5.38 -1.42
CA ALA A 49 -9.65 5.24 -0.10
C ALA A 49 -8.65 5.40 1.07
N GLN A 50 -7.36 5.14 0.81
CA GLN A 50 -6.28 5.31 1.78
C GLN A 50 -5.73 6.74 1.83
N ASP A 51 -5.99 7.55 0.79
CA ASP A 51 -5.58 8.95 0.76
C ASP A 51 -6.43 9.80 1.72
N THR A 52 -5.80 10.17 2.83
CA THR A 52 -6.43 10.93 3.92
C THR A 52 -6.82 12.36 3.53
N GLU A 53 -6.21 12.94 2.49
CA GLU A 53 -6.43 14.35 2.12
C GLU A 53 -7.67 14.57 1.24
N ALA A 54 -8.21 13.52 0.64
CA ALA A 54 -9.16 13.70 -0.44
C ALA A 54 -10.64 13.54 -0.06
N ASP A 55 -11.49 14.37 -0.67
CA ASP A 55 -12.95 14.43 -0.47
C ASP A 55 -13.75 13.25 -1.07
N TYR A 56 -13.08 12.13 -1.36
CA TYR A 56 -13.66 10.94 -2.01
C TYR A 56 -14.78 10.28 -1.19
N LEU A 57 -14.90 10.63 0.09
CA LEU A 57 -15.90 10.10 1.01
C LEU A 57 -17.33 10.58 0.76
N GLN A 58 -17.55 11.48 -0.22
CA GLN A 58 -18.89 11.91 -0.65
C GLN A 58 -19.58 10.93 -1.61
N GLY A 59 -19.23 9.64 -1.57
CA GLY A 59 -19.89 8.59 -2.36
C GLY A 59 -19.43 8.46 -3.81
N ASN A 60 -18.30 9.08 -4.16
CA ASN A 60 -17.81 9.14 -5.55
C ASN A 60 -16.61 8.21 -5.85
N LEU A 61 -16.20 7.39 -4.88
CA LEU A 61 -14.99 6.56 -4.95
C LEU A 61 -14.91 5.73 -6.25
N LEU A 62 -15.99 5.04 -6.62
CA LEU A 62 -16.00 4.20 -7.82
C LEU A 62 -15.91 5.02 -9.11
N SER A 63 -16.66 6.13 -9.19
CA SER A 63 -16.66 7.00 -10.36
C SER A 63 -15.27 7.61 -10.58
N GLN A 64 -14.62 8.05 -9.51
CA GLN A 64 -13.26 8.57 -9.57
C GLN A 64 -12.25 7.48 -9.92
N ALA A 65 -12.37 6.29 -9.33
CA ALA A 65 -11.47 5.19 -9.68
C ALA A 65 -11.58 4.79 -11.16
N LEU A 66 -12.79 4.77 -11.73
CA LEU A 66 -13.01 4.54 -13.16
C LEU A 66 -12.36 5.65 -14.01
N GLN A 67 -12.53 6.91 -13.62
CA GLN A 67 -11.93 8.06 -14.30
C GLN A 67 -10.40 8.02 -14.25
N THR A 68 -9.82 7.81 -13.07
CA THR A 68 -8.36 7.68 -12.87
C THR A 68 -7.82 6.48 -13.64
N THR A 69 -8.50 5.33 -13.61
CA THR A 69 -8.09 4.17 -14.41
C THR A 69 -8.10 4.47 -15.90
N THR A 70 -9.09 5.22 -16.38
CA THR A 70 -9.17 5.66 -17.78
C THR A 70 -7.98 6.54 -18.14
N GLN A 71 -7.65 7.53 -17.30
CA GLN A 71 -6.50 8.40 -17.49
C GLN A 71 -5.18 7.63 -17.53
N LEU A 72 -4.97 6.72 -16.57
CA LEU A 72 -3.76 5.88 -16.51
C LEU A 72 -3.58 5.02 -17.78
N ILE A 73 -4.66 4.49 -18.32
CA ILE A 73 -4.62 3.74 -19.58
C ILE A 73 -4.35 4.68 -20.75
N GLN A 74 -5.02 5.83 -20.82
CA GLN A 74 -4.83 6.82 -21.89
C GLN A 74 -3.39 7.32 -21.95
N GLU A 75 -2.79 7.71 -20.81
CA GLU A 75 -1.39 8.14 -20.74
C GLU A 75 -0.41 7.09 -21.28
N ARG A 76 -0.75 5.80 -21.17
CA ARG A 76 0.06 4.69 -21.69
C ARG A 76 -0.29 4.27 -23.12
N VAL A 77 -1.47 4.61 -23.62
CA VAL A 77 -2.00 4.22 -24.94
C VAL A 77 -1.95 5.36 -25.96
N GLU A 78 -1.86 6.62 -25.55
CA GLU A 78 -1.68 7.79 -26.44
C GLU A 78 -0.40 7.69 -27.29
N THR A 79 0.55 6.82 -26.91
CA THR A 79 1.73 6.47 -27.72
C THR A 79 1.45 5.43 -28.81
N ALA A 80 0.27 4.82 -28.86
CA ALA A 80 -0.07 3.66 -29.69
C ALA A 80 -1.30 3.82 -30.61
N ASP A 81 -2.05 4.93 -30.53
CA ASP A 81 -3.19 5.27 -31.41
C ASP A 81 -4.23 4.12 -31.56
N LEU A 82 -4.48 3.39 -30.47
CA LEU A 82 -5.34 2.19 -30.47
C LEU A 82 -6.83 2.58 -30.32
N PRO A 83 -7.70 2.26 -31.30
CA PRO A 83 -9.14 2.49 -31.17
C PRO A 83 -9.78 1.40 -30.31
N PHE A 84 -9.99 1.67 -29.02
CA PHE A 84 -10.72 0.75 -28.13
C PHE A 84 -11.75 1.48 -27.28
N ASP A 85 -13.01 1.04 -27.35
CA ASP A 85 -14.07 1.50 -26.46
C ASP A 85 -14.11 0.65 -25.18
N LEU A 86 -13.67 1.23 -24.06
CA LEU A 86 -13.69 0.60 -22.75
C LEU A 86 -15.04 0.73 -22.02
N SER A 87 -15.99 1.51 -22.57
CA SER A 87 -17.28 1.80 -21.93
C SER A 87 -18.04 0.53 -21.52
N PRO A 88 -18.13 -0.54 -22.35
CA PRO A 88 -18.84 -1.76 -21.97
C PRO A 88 -18.20 -2.48 -20.77
N TYR A 89 -16.88 -2.43 -20.65
CA TYR A 89 -16.14 -3.02 -19.53
C TYR A 89 -16.36 -2.23 -18.25
N PHE A 90 -16.26 -0.89 -18.34
CA PHE A 90 -16.49 -0.01 -17.21
C PHE A 90 -17.94 0.00 -16.73
N GLU A 91 -18.93 -0.15 -17.60
CA GLU A 91 -20.31 -0.31 -17.18
C GLU A 91 -20.52 -1.59 -16.35
N ARG A 92 -19.91 -2.71 -16.76
CA ARG A 92 -19.93 -3.97 -16.01
C ARG A 92 -19.20 -3.84 -14.67
N ILE A 93 -18.05 -3.17 -14.65
CA ILE A 93 -17.30 -2.91 -13.41
C ILE A 93 -18.13 -2.05 -12.46
N TYR A 94 -18.73 -0.97 -12.97
CA TYR A 94 -19.58 -0.08 -12.18
C TYR A 94 -20.71 -0.86 -11.49
N ARG A 95 -21.45 -1.67 -12.26
CA ARG A 95 -22.55 -2.49 -11.73
C ARG A 95 -22.09 -3.49 -10.67
N SER A 96 -20.92 -4.11 -10.86
CA SER A 96 -20.41 -5.15 -9.94
C SER A 96 -19.74 -4.59 -8.69
N GLN A 97 -19.09 -3.42 -8.77
CA GLN A 97 -18.28 -2.85 -7.67
C GLN A 97 -18.99 -1.75 -6.88
N ARG A 98 -20.18 -1.28 -7.29
CA ARG A 98 -20.91 -0.20 -6.60
C ARG A 98 -21.10 -0.41 -5.10
N TRP A 99 -21.38 -1.65 -4.68
CA TRP A 99 -21.59 -1.98 -3.27
C TRP A 99 -20.26 -2.00 -2.50
N VAL A 100 -19.22 -2.58 -3.09
CA VAL A 100 -17.87 -2.59 -2.51
C VAL A 100 -17.36 -1.17 -2.30
N ALA A 101 -17.54 -0.29 -3.28
CA ALA A 101 -17.16 1.12 -3.18
C ALA A 101 -17.90 1.85 -2.06
N LYS A 102 -19.19 1.54 -1.88
CA LYS A 102 -20.01 2.10 -0.80
C LYS A 102 -19.49 1.67 0.57
N GLU A 103 -19.24 0.36 0.77
CA GLU A 103 -18.69 -0.17 2.02
C GLU A 103 -17.31 0.43 2.34
N MET A 104 -16.42 0.52 1.34
CA MET A 104 -15.11 1.17 1.50
C MET A 104 -15.24 2.63 1.92
N THR A 105 -16.19 3.36 1.33
CA THR A 105 -16.48 4.75 1.69
C THR A 105 -16.98 4.87 3.13
N GLU A 106 -17.91 4.01 3.54
CA GLU A 106 -18.42 3.99 4.92
C GLU A 106 -17.32 3.64 5.94
N LEU A 107 -16.45 2.68 5.62
CA LEU A 107 -15.30 2.34 6.45
C LEU A 107 -14.30 3.51 6.56
N GLY A 108 -14.01 4.20 5.46
CA GLY A 108 -13.16 5.39 5.47
C GLY A 108 -13.75 6.53 6.33
N LEU A 109 -15.06 6.75 6.26
CA LEU A 109 -15.76 7.71 7.13
C LEU A 109 -15.66 7.33 8.60
N ARG A 110 -15.90 6.06 8.95
CA ARG A 110 -15.76 5.56 10.33
C ARG A 110 -14.33 5.69 10.82
N LEU A 111 -13.34 5.42 9.98
CA LEU A 111 -11.93 5.59 10.32
C LEU A 111 -11.61 7.07 10.60
N ARG A 112 -12.05 8.01 9.75
CA ARG A 112 -11.86 9.46 10.00
C ARG A 112 -12.54 9.89 11.30
N GLN A 113 -13.76 9.43 11.56
CA GLN A 113 -14.47 9.73 12.81
C GLN A 113 -13.74 9.18 14.03
N ALA A 114 -13.22 7.95 13.95
CA ALA A 114 -12.40 7.35 15.00
C ALA A 114 -11.10 8.14 15.22
N GLN A 115 -10.41 8.52 14.13
CA GLN A 115 -9.21 9.37 14.20
C GLN A 115 -9.48 10.75 14.81
N GLN A 116 -10.66 11.33 14.58
CA GLN A 116 -11.07 12.62 15.17
C GLN A 116 -11.45 12.49 16.65
N GLY A 117 -11.96 11.34 17.11
CA GLY A 117 -12.36 11.09 18.50
C GLY A 117 -11.24 10.55 19.39
N GLU A 118 -10.29 9.81 18.82
CA GLU A 118 -9.20 9.12 19.51
C GLU A 118 -7.88 9.43 18.80
N VAL A 119 -7.37 10.65 18.94
CA VAL A 119 -6.07 11.02 18.36
C VAL A 119 -4.97 10.20 19.04
N LEU A 120 -4.60 9.09 18.40
CA LEU A 120 -3.27 8.48 18.45
C LEU A 120 -2.23 9.56 18.13
N ARG A 121 -1.02 9.48 18.68
CA ARG A 121 0.02 10.46 18.31
C ARG A 121 0.13 10.50 16.79
N SER A 122 0.18 11.71 16.22
CA SER A 122 0.33 11.89 14.77
C SER A 122 1.50 11.04 14.27
N PRO A 123 1.36 10.39 13.10
CA PRO A 123 2.46 9.64 12.52
C PRO A 123 3.73 10.48 12.48
N THR A 124 4.83 9.91 12.93
CA THR A 124 6.13 10.57 12.90
C THR A 124 6.85 10.17 11.62
N VAL A 125 7.27 11.15 10.84
CA VAL A 125 8.06 10.92 9.62
C VAL A 125 9.53 11.15 9.95
N VAL A 126 10.37 10.15 9.68
CA VAL A 126 11.82 10.23 9.81
C VAL A 126 12.40 10.48 8.42
N LEU A 127 12.94 11.68 8.20
CA LEU A 127 13.53 12.09 6.93
C LEU A 127 15.05 11.95 6.91
N ASP A 128 15.69 11.96 8.08
CA ASP A 128 17.15 11.89 8.23
C ASP A 128 17.63 10.42 8.30
N ALA A 129 17.20 9.60 7.32
CA ALA A 129 17.58 8.20 7.19
C ALA A 129 17.95 7.88 5.73
N PRO A 130 18.74 6.82 5.46
CA PRO A 130 19.08 6.42 4.09
C PRO A 130 17.84 6.24 3.19
N VAL A 131 16.75 5.74 3.77
CA VAL A 131 15.42 5.71 3.19
C VAL A 131 14.46 6.33 4.19
N SER A 132 13.75 7.39 3.80
CA SER A 132 12.74 8.01 4.67
C SER A 132 11.62 7.03 4.98
N PHE A 133 11.14 7.03 6.23
CA PHE A 133 10.07 6.14 6.68
C PHE A 133 9.10 6.84 7.62
N ARG A 134 7.93 6.23 7.80
CA ARG A 134 6.85 6.72 8.66
C ARG A 134 6.62 5.72 9.77
N VAL A 135 6.56 6.22 11.01
CA VAL A 135 6.18 5.45 12.19
C VAL A 135 4.77 5.86 12.63
N THR A 136 3.91 4.87 12.79
CA THR A 136 2.53 5.03 13.25
C THR A 136 2.31 4.22 14.52
N GLU A 137 1.64 4.80 15.51
CA GLU A 137 1.18 4.07 16.68
C GLU A 137 -0.13 3.33 16.36
N LEU A 138 -0.23 2.08 16.81
CA LEU A 138 -1.44 1.29 16.79
C LEU A 138 -2.08 1.33 18.19
N GLY A 139 -3.40 1.43 18.29
CA GLY A 139 -4.13 1.38 19.56
C GLY A 139 -5.17 2.48 19.69
N THR A 140 -5.43 2.93 20.90
CA THR A 140 -6.25 4.13 21.16
C THR A 140 -5.47 5.15 21.98
N ARG A 141 -5.99 6.37 22.11
CA ARG A 141 -5.32 7.47 22.82
C ARG A 141 -4.90 7.05 24.24
N GLY A 142 -3.60 7.12 24.53
CA GLY A 142 -3.02 6.78 25.83
C GLY A 142 -2.90 5.28 26.11
N THR A 143 -3.26 4.42 25.15
CA THR A 143 -3.02 2.96 25.22
C THR A 143 -2.44 2.46 23.89
N PRO A 144 -1.16 2.76 23.59
CA PRO A 144 -0.50 2.22 22.42
C PRO A 144 -0.42 0.69 22.56
N LYS A 145 -0.98 -0.01 21.58
CA LYS A 145 -1.00 -1.47 21.48
C LYS A 145 0.06 -2.01 20.55
N GLY A 146 0.71 -1.14 19.78
CA GLY A 146 1.77 -1.52 18.88
C GLY A 146 2.35 -0.32 18.15
N LEU A 147 3.41 -0.57 17.41
CA LEU A 147 4.04 0.39 16.53
C LEU A 147 4.21 -0.24 15.17
N ILE A 148 4.15 0.59 14.14
CA ILE A 148 4.42 0.16 12.79
C ILE A 148 5.27 1.17 12.04
N ALA A 149 6.32 0.70 11.38
CA ALA A 149 7.16 1.50 10.50
C ALA A 149 6.97 1.03 9.05
N TYR A 150 6.90 1.99 8.13
CA TYR A 150 6.80 1.75 6.69
C TYR A 150 7.74 2.67 5.92
N PRO A 151 8.49 2.17 4.94
CA PRO A 151 9.29 3.02 4.06
C PRO A 151 8.38 3.92 3.20
N LEU A 152 8.81 5.16 2.95
CA LEU A 152 8.06 6.12 2.13
C LEU A 152 8.31 5.95 0.63
N THR A 153 9.36 5.23 0.26
CA THR A 153 9.75 4.93 -1.12
C THR A 153 10.14 3.46 -1.23
N ALA A 154 10.11 2.91 -2.44
CA ALA A 154 10.63 1.56 -2.66
C ALA A 154 12.10 1.47 -2.22
N CYS A 155 12.44 0.40 -1.50
CA CYS A 155 13.77 0.20 -0.92
C CYS A 155 14.19 -1.27 -1.01
N HIS A 156 15.47 -1.53 -0.82
CA HIS A 156 15.99 -2.85 -0.48
C HIS A 156 15.93 -3.06 1.03
N LEU A 157 15.89 -4.33 1.46
CA LEU A 157 15.97 -4.70 2.87
C LEU A 157 17.34 -5.36 3.13
N ASN A 158 18.20 -4.74 3.93
CA ASN A 158 19.52 -5.25 4.25
C ASN A 158 19.47 -6.29 5.36
N LEU A 159 19.14 -7.52 4.98
CA LEU A 159 18.96 -8.59 5.96
C LEU A 159 20.27 -9.26 6.36
N ASP A 160 21.28 -9.12 5.52
CA ASP A 160 22.59 -9.71 5.77
C ASP A 160 23.30 -8.95 6.90
N GLU A 161 23.12 -7.63 6.98
CA GLU A 161 23.57 -6.79 8.10
C GLU A 161 22.68 -6.99 9.34
N ILE A 162 21.35 -6.97 9.19
CA ILE A 162 20.43 -7.18 10.31
C ILE A 162 20.66 -8.53 11.00
N ARG A 163 21.03 -9.59 10.28
CA ARG A 163 21.37 -10.90 10.87
C ARG A 163 22.70 -10.93 11.62
N GLN A 164 23.60 -9.99 11.37
CA GLN A 164 24.87 -9.87 12.09
C GLN A 164 24.69 -9.11 13.39
N GLU A 165 23.82 -8.10 13.39
CA GLU A 165 23.63 -7.20 14.54
C GLU A 165 22.51 -7.66 15.48
N TYR A 166 21.48 -8.32 14.94
CA TYR A 166 20.29 -8.70 15.68
C TYR A 166 20.03 -10.20 15.63
N ARG A 167 19.29 -10.67 16.64
CA ARG A 167 18.80 -12.05 16.64
C ARG A 167 17.56 -12.15 15.75
N VAL A 168 17.73 -12.76 14.59
CA VAL A 168 16.67 -12.95 13.59
C VAL A 168 16.17 -14.40 13.60
N ARG A 169 14.86 -14.61 13.56
CA ARG A 169 14.20 -15.91 13.37
C ARG A 169 13.33 -15.90 12.11
N GLY A 170 13.14 -17.08 11.54
CA GLY A 170 12.39 -17.28 10.29
C GLY A 170 13.30 -17.55 9.10
N LEU A 171 12.93 -18.51 8.27
CA LEU A 171 13.67 -18.90 7.06
C LEU A 171 13.25 -18.09 5.82
N GLY A 172 12.16 -17.34 5.93
CA GLY A 172 11.58 -16.44 4.94
C GLY A 172 10.54 -15.56 5.63
N TYR A 173 9.94 -14.61 4.91
CA TYR A 173 8.97 -13.69 5.50
C TYR A 173 7.75 -14.41 6.11
N PRO A 174 7.21 -13.90 7.21
CA PRO A 174 7.75 -12.78 7.99
C PRO A 174 8.98 -13.17 8.83
N TRP A 175 9.91 -12.24 9.04
CA TRP A 175 11.03 -12.44 9.96
C TRP A 175 10.75 -11.82 11.32
N GLU A 176 11.19 -12.51 12.37
CA GLU A 176 11.16 -11.98 13.74
C GLU A 176 12.56 -11.48 14.10
N VAL A 177 12.69 -10.19 14.39
CA VAL A 177 13.92 -9.53 14.83
C VAL A 177 13.76 -9.17 16.31
N GLU A 178 14.61 -9.72 17.17
CA GLU A 178 14.59 -9.46 18.60
C GLU A 178 15.57 -8.31 18.92
N VAL A 179 15.04 -7.18 19.41
CA VAL A 179 15.80 -5.98 19.80
C VAL A 179 15.43 -5.63 21.23
N GLU A 180 16.39 -5.64 22.16
CA GLU A 180 16.18 -5.28 23.57
C GLU A 180 14.98 -5.99 24.23
N GLU A 181 14.85 -7.32 24.01
CA GLU A 181 13.75 -8.18 24.48
C GLU A 181 12.37 -7.90 23.84
N ILE A 182 12.30 -6.98 22.87
CA ILE A 182 11.10 -6.67 22.08
C ILE A 182 11.21 -7.38 20.74
N THR A 183 10.13 -8.05 20.33
CA THR A 183 10.07 -8.73 19.03
C THR A 183 9.45 -7.80 18.00
N PHE A 184 10.17 -7.59 16.91
CA PHE A 184 9.73 -6.87 15.72
C PHE A 184 9.51 -7.88 14.59
N VAL A 185 8.40 -7.73 13.87
CA VAL A 185 8.03 -8.57 12.74
C VAL A 185 8.27 -7.78 11.46
N VAL A 186 9.15 -8.27 10.59
CA VAL A 186 9.45 -7.68 9.29
C VAL A 186 8.67 -8.45 8.22
N GLU A 187 7.78 -7.76 7.53
CA GLU A 187 6.93 -8.28 6.46
C GLU A 187 7.58 -8.15 5.07
N ALA A 188 7.03 -8.86 4.09
CA ALA A 188 7.56 -8.90 2.73
C ALA A 188 7.48 -7.55 1.99
N ASP A 189 6.61 -6.65 2.42
CA ASP A 189 6.47 -5.29 1.89
C ASP A 189 7.43 -4.28 2.54
N GLY A 190 8.32 -4.77 3.42
CA GLY A 190 9.25 -3.94 4.18
C GLY A 190 8.65 -3.32 5.44
N SER A 191 7.37 -3.59 5.76
CA SER A 191 6.81 -3.07 7.01
C SER A 191 7.41 -3.77 8.23
N ILE A 192 7.62 -3.00 9.30
CA ILE A 192 8.11 -3.49 10.58
C ILE A 192 7.04 -3.25 11.64
N ILE A 193 6.57 -4.32 12.29
CA ILE A 193 5.44 -4.29 13.23
C ILE A 193 5.91 -4.80 14.59
N THR A 194 5.47 -4.15 15.66
CA THR A 194 5.58 -4.71 17.02
C THR A 194 4.30 -4.51 17.82
N PHE A 195 4.02 -5.42 18.74
CA PHE A 195 2.86 -5.39 19.63
C PHE A 195 3.32 -5.08 21.04
N LEU A 196 2.71 -4.06 21.64
CA LEU A 196 3.08 -3.48 22.93
C LEU A 196 1.93 -3.53 23.95
N GLU A 197 0.91 -4.35 23.70
CA GLU A 197 -0.23 -4.48 24.62
C GLU A 197 0.23 -4.97 26.00
N GLY A 198 -0.07 -4.18 27.04
CA GLY A 198 0.30 -4.49 28.43
C GLY A 198 1.72 -4.08 28.84
N PHE A 199 2.52 -3.50 27.94
CA PHE A 199 3.83 -2.96 28.29
C PHE A 199 3.71 -1.60 29.01
N PRO A 200 4.64 -1.28 29.93
CA PRO A 200 4.69 0.04 30.56
C PRO A 200 5.21 1.11 29.58
N ASP A 201 4.82 2.37 29.82
CA ASP A 201 5.18 3.52 28.95
C ASP A 201 6.68 3.65 28.68
N SER A 202 7.53 3.31 29.66
CA SER A 202 8.99 3.34 29.48
C SER A 202 9.47 2.35 28.42
N VAL A 203 8.87 1.16 28.35
CA VAL A 203 9.21 0.15 27.34
C VAL A 203 8.59 0.51 25.99
N ILE A 204 7.45 1.21 25.97
CA ILE A 204 6.87 1.73 24.73
C ILE A 204 7.78 2.77 24.07
N GLU A 205 8.35 3.70 24.85
CA GLU A 205 9.30 4.68 24.30
C GLU A 205 10.64 4.04 23.90
N GLN A 206 11.06 2.99 24.61
CA GLN A 206 12.19 2.15 24.21
C GLN A 206 11.93 1.44 22.87
N ALA A 207 10.76 0.82 22.73
CA ALA A 207 10.33 0.16 21.49
C ALA A 207 10.28 1.13 20.31
N ARG A 208 9.88 2.39 20.53
CA ARG A 208 9.91 3.43 19.49
C ARG A 208 11.33 3.73 19.02
N SER A 209 12.26 3.85 19.96
CA SER A 209 13.67 4.10 19.64
C SER A 209 14.29 2.91 18.91
N ALA A 210 14.02 1.70 19.40
CA ALA A 210 14.45 0.45 18.77
C ALA A 210 13.86 0.27 17.35
N LEU A 211 12.58 0.60 17.15
CA LEU A 211 11.94 0.54 15.83
C LEU A 211 12.59 1.50 14.84
N ASN A 212 12.88 2.73 15.28
CA ASN A 212 13.53 3.72 14.42
C ASN A 212 14.93 3.26 14.01
N GLN A 213 15.71 2.74 14.96
CA GLN A 213 17.05 2.22 14.68
C GLN A 213 16.98 1.03 13.71
N LEU A 214 16.14 0.04 14.02
CA LEU A 214 15.95 -1.13 13.16
C LEU A 214 15.50 -0.74 11.74
N ALA A 215 14.62 0.25 11.59
CA ALA A 215 14.20 0.76 10.29
C ALA A 215 15.35 1.44 9.53
N GLN A 216 16.21 2.21 10.23
CA GLN A 216 17.38 2.85 9.64
C GLN A 216 18.40 1.84 9.12
N ASP A 217 18.62 0.77 9.89
CA ASP A 217 19.59 -0.27 9.55
C ASP A 217 19.05 -1.24 8.49
N LEU A 218 17.72 -1.47 8.47
CA LEU A 218 17.09 -2.37 7.52
C LEU A 218 16.88 -1.74 6.14
N TYR A 219 16.44 -0.48 6.05
CA TYR A 219 16.02 0.11 4.78
C TYR A 219 17.20 0.67 3.98
N GLU A 220 17.45 0.08 2.81
CA GLU A 220 18.49 0.52 1.89
C GLU A 220 17.92 1.19 0.63
N PRO A 221 18.51 2.31 0.18
CA PRO A 221 18.11 2.95 -1.06
C PRO A 221 18.40 2.05 -2.26
N ILE A 222 17.54 2.13 -3.28
CA ILE A 222 17.79 1.49 -4.56
C ILE A 222 18.73 2.42 -5.35
N GLU A 223 20.00 2.04 -5.51
CA GLU A 223 20.95 2.83 -6.30
C GLU A 223 20.56 2.80 -7.79
N GLY A 224 20.38 3.98 -8.40
CA GLY A 224 20.24 4.14 -9.87
C GLY A 224 18.86 4.52 -10.42
N GLY A 225 18.10 5.36 -9.72
CA GLY A 225 16.92 6.05 -10.29
C GLY A 225 17.30 7.21 -11.21
#